data_AF-A0A9D4ZLL2-F1
#
_entry.id   AF-A0A9D4ZLL2-F1
#
_cell.length_a   1.000
_cell.length_b   1.000
_cell.length_c   1.000
_cell.angle_alpha   90.00
_cell.angle_beta   90.00
_cell.angle_gamma   90.00
#
_symmetry.space_group_name_H-M   'P 1'
#
loop_
_entity.id
_entity.type
_entity.pdbx_description
1 polymer ?
#
loop_
_entity_poly.entity_id
_entity_poly.type
_entity_poly.pdbx_seq_one_letter_code
_entity_poly.pdbx_strand_id
1 'polypeptide(L)'
;AVEFGRKVAAKHFIRHVLQENLFEDGNHLYRFLEHDPVVSTKCFNFNGTTYDAEPLSASEIEVSLRKFTLAIIDSYVSDDGKRVDYQSISMSEEFRRYVKMTELLHRFDPSTLSQEEKLAFFINLYNIMTIHAIIILGHPTGPLDRRRLFGDF
;
A
#
# COMPACT_ATOMS: atom_id res chain seq x y z
N ALA A 1 -0.35 -13.04 -29.17
CA ALA A 1 0.31 -13.21 -27.85
C ALA A 1 0.82 -11.88 -27.29
N VAL A 2 1.65 -11.13 -28.02
CA VAL A 2 2.26 -9.87 -27.53
C VAL A 2 1.25 -8.83 -27.04
N GLU A 3 0.19 -8.54 -27.81
CA GLU A 3 -0.82 -7.55 -27.41
C GLU A 3 -1.51 -7.93 -26.10
N PHE A 4 -1.81 -9.21 -25.91
CA PHE A 4 -2.36 -9.73 -24.66
C PHE A 4 -1.36 -9.55 -23.50
N GLY A 5 -0.09 -9.91 -23.71
CA GLY A 5 0.97 -9.70 -22.72
C GLY A 5 1.12 -8.22 -22.32
N ARG A 6 1.02 -7.29 -23.29
CA ARG A 6 1.02 -5.84 -23.01
C ARG A 6 -0.17 -5.40 -22.16
N LYS A 7 -1.36 -5.96 -22.38
CA LYS A 7 -2.55 -5.68 -21.55
C LYS A 7 -2.36 -6.19 -20.11
N VAL A 8 -1.79 -7.39 -19.95
CA VAL A 8 -1.48 -7.97 -18.64
C VAL A 8 -0.44 -7.12 -17.90
N ALA A 9 0.62 -6.70 -18.57
CA ALA A 9 1.66 -5.84 -18.01
C ALA A 9 1.17 -4.42 -17.67
N ALA A 10 0.34 -3.83 -18.53
CA ALA A 10 -0.28 -2.51 -18.29
C ALA A 10 -1.21 -2.52 -17.08
N LYS A 11 -1.83 -3.67 -16.78
CA LYS A 11 -2.60 -3.89 -15.54
C LYS A 11 -1.72 -4.32 -14.35
N HIS A 12 -0.39 -4.20 -14.43
CA HIS A 12 0.55 -4.51 -13.35
C HIS A 12 0.56 -5.96 -12.83
N PHE A 13 0.01 -6.92 -13.57
CA PHE A 13 0.11 -8.34 -13.20
C PHE A 13 1.52 -8.88 -13.37
N ILE A 14 2.24 -8.41 -14.39
CA ILE A 14 3.63 -8.77 -14.66
C ILE A 14 4.44 -7.52 -14.94
N ARG A 15 5.74 -7.59 -14.67
CA ARG A 15 6.71 -6.54 -14.99
C ARG A 15 7.97 -7.13 -15.59
N HIS A 16 8.58 -6.43 -16.53
CA HIS A 16 9.91 -6.77 -17.00
C HIS A 16 10.91 -6.70 -15.85
N VAL A 17 11.74 -7.74 -15.67
CA VAL A 17 12.66 -7.86 -14.53
C VAL A 17 13.63 -6.67 -14.46
N LEU A 18 14.09 -6.18 -15.62
CA LEU A 18 14.97 -5.00 -15.73
C LEU A 18 14.21 -3.67 -15.94
N GLN A 19 12.87 -3.70 -16.04
CA GLN A 19 12.02 -2.53 -16.28
C GLN A 19 12.29 -1.76 -17.60
N GLU A 20 12.90 -2.40 -18.59
CA GLU A 20 13.31 -1.76 -19.85
C GLU A 20 12.15 -1.58 -20.85
N ASN A 21 11.13 -2.43 -20.79
CA ASN A 21 9.98 -2.41 -21.69
C ASN A 21 8.71 -2.90 -20.98
N LEU A 22 7.57 -2.70 -21.63
CA LEU A 22 6.26 -3.12 -21.11
C LEU A 22 6.02 -4.63 -21.33
N PHE A 23 6.05 -5.06 -22.59
CA PHE A 23 6.01 -6.46 -23.01
C PHE A 23 6.34 -6.59 -24.50
N GLU A 24 7.35 -7.40 -24.81
CA GLU A 24 7.90 -7.64 -26.14
C GLU A 24 8.15 -9.13 -26.39
N ASP A 25 8.03 -9.53 -27.66
CA ASP A 25 8.39 -10.88 -28.11
C ASP A 25 9.91 -10.96 -28.25
N GLY A 26 10.53 -11.90 -27.54
CA GLY A 26 11.98 -12.02 -27.50
C GLY A 26 12.46 -12.70 -26.22
N ASN A 27 13.78 -12.66 -26.01
CA ASN A 27 14.42 -13.27 -24.83
C ASN A 27 14.39 -12.31 -23.62
N HIS A 28 13.18 -11.94 -23.21
CA HIS A 28 12.92 -11.05 -22.09
C HIS A 28 12.35 -11.84 -20.90
N LEU A 29 12.75 -11.46 -19.69
CA LEU A 29 12.23 -12.06 -18.46
C LEU A 29 11.22 -11.12 -17.81
N TYR A 30 10.05 -11.68 -17.50
CA TYR A 30 8.98 -11.00 -16.78
C TYR A 30 8.71 -11.73 -15.47
N ARG A 31 8.23 -10.98 -14.48
CA ARG A 31 7.91 -11.50 -13.15
C ARG A 31 6.55 -11.00 -12.71
N PHE A 32 5.78 -11.88 -12.06
CA PHE A 32 4.57 -11.48 -11.36
C PHE A 32 4.90 -10.70 -10.08
N LEU A 33 3.97 -9.86 -9.62
CA LEU A 33 4.18 -9.03 -8.44
C LEU A 33 4.43 -9.87 -7.17
N GLU A 34 3.67 -10.95 -6.98
CA GLU A 34 3.80 -11.85 -5.82
C GLU A 34 5.13 -12.61 -5.77
N HIS A 35 5.79 -12.75 -6.92
CA HIS A 35 7.10 -13.40 -7.02
C HIS A 35 8.26 -12.40 -6.88
N ASP A 36 7.98 -11.10 -6.74
CA ASP A 36 9.04 -10.13 -6.53
C ASP A 36 9.66 -10.27 -5.14
N PRO A 37 10.99 -10.46 -5.02
CA PRO A 37 11.64 -10.62 -3.73
C PRO A 37 11.44 -9.42 -2.80
N VAL A 38 11.38 -8.20 -3.32
CA VAL A 38 11.14 -7.00 -2.52
C VAL A 38 9.71 -7.00 -1.99
N VAL A 39 8.74 -7.29 -2.85
CA VAL A 39 7.31 -7.33 -2.45
C VAL A 39 7.08 -8.40 -1.40
N SER A 40 7.54 -9.63 -1.65
CA SER A 40 7.34 -10.78 -0.77
C SER A 40 8.09 -10.70 0.57
N THR A 41 9.19 -9.94 0.68
CA THR A 41 10.02 -9.89 1.90
C THR A 41 10.04 -8.54 2.62
N LYS A 42 9.75 -7.44 1.92
CA LYS A 42 9.86 -6.08 2.49
C LYS A 42 8.55 -5.31 2.56
N CYS A 43 7.51 -5.69 1.82
CA CYS A 43 6.21 -5.02 1.89
C CYS A 43 5.34 -5.65 2.99
N PHE A 44 5.27 -5.01 4.15
CA PHE A 44 4.46 -5.50 5.29
C PHE A 44 2.95 -5.51 5.03
N ASN A 45 2.48 -4.80 4.01
CA ASN A 45 1.10 -4.77 3.55
C ASN A 45 0.77 -5.79 2.45
N PHE A 46 1.72 -6.66 2.10
CA PHE A 46 1.53 -7.75 1.15
C PHE A 46 1.29 -9.07 1.89
N ASN A 47 0.22 -9.79 1.56
CA ASN A 47 -0.18 -11.03 2.25
C ASN A 47 0.05 -12.31 1.43
N GLY A 48 0.90 -12.24 0.42
CA GLY A 48 1.25 -13.40 -0.42
C GLY A 48 0.36 -13.58 -1.65
N THR A 49 -0.71 -12.79 -1.81
CA THR A 49 -1.60 -12.86 -2.98
C THR A 49 -1.86 -11.48 -3.59
N THR A 50 -2.01 -11.44 -4.90
CA THR A 50 -2.49 -10.25 -5.61
C THR A 50 -4.01 -10.18 -5.62
N TYR A 51 -4.56 -8.97 -5.69
CA TYR A 51 -5.97 -8.77 -5.93
C TYR A 51 -6.24 -8.87 -7.42
N ASP A 52 -6.98 -9.89 -7.86
CA ASP A 52 -7.18 -10.18 -9.29
C ASP A 52 -8.46 -9.56 -9.87
N ALA A 53 -9.39 -9.09 -9.03
CA ALA A 53 -10.64 -8.46 -9.48
C ALA A 53 -10.41 -7.06 -10.06
N GLU A 54 -11.34 -6.49 -10.84
CA GLU A 54 -11.10 -5.16 -11.44
C GLU A 54 -10.77 -4.11 -10.36
N PRO A 55 -9.72 -3.28 -10.54
CA PRO A 55 -9.34 -2.27 -9.56
C PRO A 55 -10.49 -1.30 -9.31
N LEU A 56 -10.66 -0.90 -8.05
CA LEU A 56 -11.55 0.21 -7.72
C LEU A 56 -11.00 1.51 -8.31
N SER A 57 -11.88 2.47 -8.54
CA SER A 57 -11.46 3.81 -8.92
C SER A 57 -10.63 4.46 -7.81
N ALA A 58 -9.75 5.39 -8.20
CA ALA A 58 -8.89 6.06 -7.25
C ALA A 58 -9.67 6.82 -6.16
N SER A 59 -10.84 7.38 -6.52
CA SER A 59 -11.73 8.08 -5.59
C SER A 59 -12.38 7.13 -4.58
N GLU A 60 -12.76 5.90 -4.96
CA GLU A 60 -13.30 4.91 -4.03
C GLU A 60 -12.26 4.47 -2.98
N ILE A 61 -11.01 4.29 -3.42
CA ILE A 61 -9.90 3.97 -2.52
C ILE A 61 -9.59 5.15 -1.59
N GLU A 62 -9.60 6.38 -2.12
CA GLU A 62 -9.41 7.61 -1.34
C GLU A 62 -10.47 7.76 -0.25
N VAL A 63 -11.75 7.58 -0.60
CA VAL A 63 -12.86 7.62 0.37
C VAL A 63 -12.70 6.55 1.45
N SER A 64 -12.25 5.35 1.07
CA SER A 64 -12.03 4.26 2.01
C SER A 64 -10.87 4.57 2.97
N LEU A 65 -9.72 5.03 2.45
CA LEU A 65 -8.57 5.46 3.24
C LEU A 65 -8.95 6.57 4.23
N ARG A 66 -9.66 7.60 3.76
CA ARG A 66 -10.10 8.71 4.60
C ARG A 66 -11.00 8.23 5.76
N LYS A 67 -11.93 7.32 5.49
CA LYS A 67 -12.78 6.71 6.52
C LYS A 67 -11.97 5.95 7.57
N PHE A 68 -10.97 5.17 7.14
CA PHE A 68 -10.09 4.48 8.08
C PHE A 68 -9.30 5.46 8.94
N THR A 69 -8.67 6.46 8.34
CA THR A 69 -7.91 7.48 9.08
C THR A 69 -8.78 8.19 10.11
N LEU A 70 -10.00 8.60 9.74
CA LEU A 70 -10.93 9.25 10.66
C LEU A 70 -11.38 8.32 11.80
N ALA A 71 -11.73 7.07 11.51
CA ALA A 71 -12.10 6.09 12.53
C ALA A 71 -10.95 5.83 13.52
N ILE A 72 -9.71 5.79 13.02
CA ILE A 72 -8.54 5.64 13.87
C ILE A 72 -8.37 6.85 14.80
N ILE A 73 -8.50 8.06 14.24
CA ILE A 73 -8.41 9.31 15.02
C ILE A 73 -9.48 9.35 16.11
N ASP A 74 -10.73 9.09 15.74
CA ASP A 74 -11.88 9.25 16.63
C ASP A 74 -11.89 8.23 17.79
N SER A 75 -11.43 7.00 17.54
CA SER A 75 -11.55 5.90 18.51
C SER A 75 -10.27 5.59 19.30
N TYR A 76 -9.09 5.95 18.77
CA TYR A 76 -7.82 5.46 19.32
C TYR A 76 -6.78 6.55 19.59
N VAL A 77 -7.09 7.81 19.29
CA VAL A 77 -6.23 8.94 19.64
C VAL A 77 -6.77 9.58 20.93
N SER A 78 -5.86 9.93 21.85
CA SER A 78 -6.24 10.62 23.08
C SER A 78 -6.88 11.99 22.78
N ASP A 79 -7.74 12.48 23.69
CA ASP A 79 -8.43 13.77 23.53
C ASP A 79 -7.48 14.95 23.29
N ASP A 80 -6.25 14.88 23.81
CA ASP A 80 -5.21 15.90 23.63
C ASP A 80 -4.42 15.77 22.31
N GLY A 81 -4.70 14.73 21.52
CA GLY A 81 -4.05 14.43 20.24
C GLY A 81 -2.62 13.90 20.35
N LYS A 82 -2.12 13.60 21.56
CA LYS A 82 -0.68 13.32 21.79
C LYS A 82 -0.35 11.83 21.85
N ARG A 83 -1.33 10.96 22.01
CA ARG A 83 -1.13 9.52 22.16
C ARG A 83 -2.05 8.76 21.24
N VAL A 84 -1.54 7.67 20.69
CA VAL A 84 -2.28 6.75 19.85
C VAL A 84 -2.20 5.37 20.50
N ASP A 85 -3.34 4.73 20.75
CA ASP A 85 -3.41 3.38 21.31
C ASP A 85 -3.22 2.33 20.20
N TYR A 86 -1.96 2.17 19.77
CA TYR A 86 -1.58 1.20 18.74
C TYR A 86 -1.95 -0.24 19.10
N GLN A 87 -1.98 -0.57 20.40
CA GLN A 87 -2.33 -1.91 20.86
C GLN A 87 -3.80 -2.20 20.56
N SER A 88 -4.70 -1.29 20.94
CA SER A 88 -6.12 -1.44 20.64
C SER A 88 -6.41 -1.40 19.14
N ILE A 89 -5.70 -0.56 18.37
CA ILE A 89 -5.80 -0.55 16.89
C ILE A 89 -5.43 -1.92 16.32
N SER A 90 -4.35 -2.55 16.78
CA SER A 90 -3.88 -3.84 16.22
C SER A 90 -4.91 -4.97 16.35
N MET A 91 -5.82 -4.86 17.33
CA MET A 91 -6.87 -5.85 17.59
C MET A 91 -8.23 -5.45 16.99
N SER A 92 -8.31 -4.29 16.33
CA SER A 92 -9.57 -3.73 15.89
C SER A 92 -10.05 -4.30 14.55
N GLU A 93 -11.37 -4.30 14.36
CA GLU A 93 -11.94 -4.71 13.07
C GLU A 93 -11.60 -3.69 11.97
N GLU A 94 -11.52 -2.41 12.33
CA GLU A 94 -11.13 -1.31 11.44
C GLU A 94 -9.75 -1.57 10.85
N PHE A 95 -8.78 -1.96 11.68
CA PHE A 95 -7.43 -2.25 11.22
C PHE A 95 -7.40 -3.48 10.31
N ARG A 96 -8.13 -4.55 10.66
CA ARG A 96 -8.25 -5.75 9.81
C ARG A 96 -8.84 -5.41 8.43
N ARG A 97 -9.87 -4.54 8.38
CA ARG A 97 -10.48 -4.08 7.13
C ARG A 97 -9.51 -3.19 6.33
N TYR A 98 -8.74 -2.34 6.99
CA TYR A 98 -7.68 -1.56 6.36
C TYR A 98 -6.61 -2.46 5.71
N VAL A 99 -6.09 -3.47 6.43
CA VAL A 99 -5.10 -4.41 5.88
C VAL A 99 -5.65 -5.16 4.66
N LYS A 100 -6.94 -5.49 4.65
CA LYS A 100 -7.56 -6.08 3.44
C LYS A 100 -7.62 -5.08 2.29
N MET A 101 -7.95 -3.82 2.58
CA MET A 101 -8.03 -2.75 1.59
C MET A 101 -6.66 -2.44 0.96
N THR A 102 -5.53 -2.64 1.65
CA THR A 102 -4.21 -2.38 1.05
C THR A 102 -3.93 -3.24 -0.17
N GLU A 103 -4.59 -4.39 -0.34
CA GLU A 103 -4.51 -5.18 -1.57
C GLU A 103 -5.00 -4.42 -2.81
N LEU A 104 -5.94 -3.49 -2.64
CA LEU A 104 -6.45 -2.64 -3.72
C LEU A 104 -5.40 -1.64 -4.23
N LEU A 105 -4.37 -1.36 -3.43
CA LEU A 105 -3.28 -0.46 -3.81
C LEU A 105 -2.31 -1.10 -4.80
N HIS A 106 -2.29 -2.44 -4.94
CA HIS A 106 -1.35 -3.14 -5.81
C HIS A 106 -1.45 -2.73 -7.28
N ARG A 107 -2.66 -2.36 -7.72
CA ARG A 107 -2.96 -1.96 -9.11
C ARG A 107 -3.69 -0.62 -9.17
N PHE A 108 -3.46 0.23 -8.16
CA PHE A 108 -4.01 1.56 -8.08
C PHE A 108 -3.43 2.45 -9.17
N ASP A 109 -4.30 3.13 -9.92
CA ASP A 109 -3.91 4.12 -10.91
C ASP A 109 -4.13 5.55 -10.38
N PRO A 110 -3.07 6.25 -9.94
CA PRO A 110 -3.19 7.62 -9.47
C PRO A 110 -3.47 8.61 -10.60
N SER A 111 -3.31 8.25 -11.88
CA SER A 111 -3.36 9.20 -13.00
C SER A 111 -4.70 9.93 -13.10
N THR A 112 -5.78 9.28 -12.63
CA THR A 112 -7.15 9.80 -12.62
C THR A 112 -7.41 10.87 -11.56
N LEU A 113 -6.52 11.03 -10.58
CA LEU A 113 -6.62 12.05 -9.54
C LEU A 113 -6.01 13.39 -9.98
N SER A 114 -6.65 14.50 -9.60
CA SER A 114 -6.07 15.84 -9.65
C SER A 114 -4.84 15.95 -8.74
N GLN A 115 -4.06 17.03 -8.90
CA GLN A 115 -2.88 17.24 -8.09
C GLN A 115 -3.20 17.36 -6.58
N GLU A 116 -4.29 18.05 -6.24
CA GLU A 116 -4.74 18.21 -4.85
C GLU A 116 -5.23 16.88 -4.28
N GLU A 117 -5.99 16.09 -5.05
CA GLU A 117 -6.44 14.77 -4.63
C GLU A 117 -5.28 13.79 -4.45
N LYS A 118 -4.27 13.82 -5.33
CA LYS A 118 -3.04 13.03 -5.15
C LYS A 118 -2.35 13.38 -3.84
N LEU A 119 -2.20 14.67 -3.55
CA LEU A 119 -1.56 15.11 -2.31
C LEU A 119 -2.33 14.61 -1.08
N ALA A 120 -3.65 14.80 -1.05
CA ALA A 120 -4.50 14.31 0.03
C ALA A 120 -4.43 12.78 0.17
N PHE A 121 -4.48 12.06 -0.95
CA PHE A 121 -4.38 10.60 -1.00
C PHE A 121 -3.06 10.12 -0.38
N PHE A 122 -1.91 10.63 -0.85
CA PHE A 122 -0.62 10.17 -0.36
C PHE A 122 -0.35 10.56 1.09
N ILE A 123 -0.87 11.70 1.57
CA ILE A 123 -0.81 12.07 2.99
C ILE A 123 -1.61 11.06 3.84
N ASN A 124 -2.85 10.77 3.44
CA ASN A 124 -3.70 9.81 4.15
C ASN A 124 -3.07 8.41 4.14
N LEU A 125 -2.55 7.98 2.99
CA LEU A 125 -1.87 6.71 2.84
C LEU A 125 -0.60 6.63 3.70
N TYR A 126 0.23 7.67 3.71
CA TYR A 126 1.43 7.73 4.54
C TYR A 126 1.09 7.62 6.03
N ASN A 127 0.09 8.37 6.49
CA ASN A 127 -0.32 8.36 7.89
C ASN A 127 -0.77 6.96 8.34
N ILE A 128 -1.65 6.31 7.57
CA ILE A 128 -2.14 4.99 7.95
C ILE A 128 -1.07 3.89 7.79
N MET A 129 -0.21 3.96 6.77
CA MET A 129 0.92 3.03 6.63
C MET A 129 1.96 3.19 7.73
N THR A 130 2.13 4.40 8.27
CA THR A 130 2.98 4.62 9.45
C THR A 130 2.40 3.93 10.68
N ILE A 131 1.09 4.01 10.91
CA ILE A 131 0.41 3.28 11.99
C ILE A 131 0.58 1.77 11.80
N HIS A 132 0.38 1.27 10.57
CA HIS A 132 0.62 -0.13 10.23
C HIS A 132 2.06 -0.55 10.56
N ALA A 133 3.06 0.21 10.12
CA ALA A 133 4.46 -0.09 10.39
C ALA A 133 4.76 -0.11 11.91
N ILE A 134 4.22 0.83 12.69
CA ILE A 134 4.38 0.85 14.15
C ILE A 134 3.74 -0.37 14.80
N ILE A 135 2.58 -0.83 14.33
CA ILE A 135 1.93 -2.04 14.86
C ILE A 135 2.77 -3.29 14.58
N ILE A 136 3.39 -3.40 13.40
CA ILE A 136 4.16 -4.58 13.01
C ILE A 136 5.58 -4.58 13.59
N LEU A 137 6.24 -3.42 13.61
CA LEU A 137 7.65 -3.27 13.98
C LEU A 137 7.86 -2.77 15.42
N GLY A 138 6.80 -2.29 16.06
CA GLY A 138 6.84 -1.64 17.37
C GLY A 138 7.07 -0.12 17.27
N HIS A 139 6.75 0.59 18.35
CA HIS A 139 6.97 2.03 18.44
C HIS A 139 8.48 2.35 18.48
N PRO A 140 8.99 3.25 17.61
CA PRO A 140 10.41 3.55 17.58
C PRO A 140 10.84 4.31 18.84
N THR A 141 11.79 3.76 19.60
CA THR A 141 12.27 4.36 20.86
C THR A 141 13.50 5.23 20.66
N GLY A 142 14.33 4.92 19.66
CA GLY A 142 15.57 5.62 19.37
C GLY A 142 15.75 6.05 17.90
N PRO A 143 16.82 6.80 17.58
CA PRO A 143 17.16 7.18 16.22
C PRO A 143 17.36 6.00 15.27
N LEU A 144 17.89 4.87 15.76
CA LEU A 144 18.08 3.65 14.97
C LEU A 144 16.74 3.01 14.60
N ASP A 145 15.81 2.91 15.54
CA ASP A 145 14.46 2.39 15.27
C ASP A 145 13.71 3.30 14.28
N ARG A 146 13.85 4.62 14.43
CA ARG A 146 13.29 5.58 13.47
C ARG A 146 13.91 5.42 12.09
N ARG A 147 15.22 5.20 11.99
CA ARG A 147 15.87 4.92 10.70
C ARG A 147 15.38 3.61 10.08
N ARG A 148 15.16 2.57 10.88
CA ARG A 148 14.59 1.32 10.39
C ARG A 148 13.14 1.49 9.91
N LEU A 149 12.36 2.34 10.58
CA LEU A 149 10.95 2.56 10.27
C LEU A 149 10.71 3.58 9.15
N PHE A 150 11.61 4.56 8.97
CA PHE A 150 11.44 5.70 8.06
C PHE A 150 12.60 5.92 7.08
N GLY A 151 13.74 5.24 7.23
CA GLY A 151 14.99 5.58 6.53
C GLY A 151 15.24 4.81 5.23
N ASP A 152 14.40 3.84 4.89
CA ASP A 152 14.48 3.05 3.65
C ASP A 152 13.48 3.53 2.57
N PHE A 153 12.85 4.70 2.77
CA PHE A 153 11.95 5.35 1.82
C PHE A 153 12.66 6.39 0.94
#